data_AF-V4RS14-F1
#
_entry.id   AF-V4RS14-F1
#
_cell.length_a   1.000
_cell.length_b   1.000
_cell.length_c   1.000
_cell.angle_alpha   90.00
_cell.angle_beta   90.00
_cell.angle_gamma   90.00
#
_symmetry.space_group_name_H-M   'P 1'
#
loop_
_entity.id
_entity.type
_entity.pdbx_description
1 polymer ?
#
loop_
_entity_poly.entity_id
_entity_poly.type
_entity_poly.pdbx_seq_one_letter_code
_entity_poly.pdbx_strand_id
1 'polypeptide(L)'
;MIDCAKIADLALLLIDASHGFEMETFEFLNLMQNHGLPKFMGVLTHLDKFKCTKTDICNLTKFISVKKFPSLHWRTCRPYVVVDRFEDVTPPERVHMNNKCDRSITIYGYLRGCNLKKGTKSCNLHGMLVSMTALKVI
;
A
#
# COMPACT_ATOMS: atom_id res chain seq x y z
N MET A 1 5.74 7.08 -2.78
CA MET A 1 4.61 7.24 -3.73
C MET A 1 4.57 6.16 -4.81
N ILE A 2 5.70 5.85 -5.46
CA ILE A 2 5.80 4.85 -6.55
C ILE A 2 5.30 3.46 -6.12
N ASP A 3 5.70 3.00 -4.94
CA ASP A 3 5.41 1.64 -4.47
C ASP A 3 3.92 1.47 -4.20
N CYS A 4 3.32 2.48 -3.56
CA CYS A 4 1.88 2.60 -3.37
C CYS A 4 1.13 2.60 -4.70
N ALA A 5 1.62 3.32 -5.72
CA ALA A 5 0.99 3.37 -7.04
C ALA A 5 0.96 2.01 -7.75
N LYS A 6 1.96 1.15 -7.52
CA LYS A 6 2.02 -0.20 -8.10
C LYS A 6 1.06 -1.18 -7.42
N ILE A 7 0.85 -1.04 -6.10
CA ILE A 7 0.04 -1.98 -5.30
C ILE A 7 -1.42 -1.54 -5.12
N ALA A 8 -1.72 -0.24 -5.26
CA ALA A 8 -3.05 0.29 -4.96
C ALA A 8 -4.11 -0.25 -5.94
N ASP A 9 -5.24 -0.68 -5.38
CA ASP A 9 -6.44 -1.05 -6.14
C ASP A 9 -7.36 0.17 -6.38
N LEU A 10 -7.38 1.10 -5.42
CA LEU A 10 -8.10 2.36 -5.42
C LEU A 10 -7.20 3.47 -4.88
N ALA A 11 -7.16 4.61 -5.57
CA ALA A 11 -6.51 5.82 -5.06
C ALA A 11 -7.56 6.90 -4.73
N LEU A 12 -7.58 7.37 -3.49
CA LEU A 12 -8.34 8.56 -3.10
C LEU A 12 -7.42 9.77 -3.23
N LEU A 13 -7.71 10.65 -4.20
CA LEU A 13 -6.96 11.88 -4.43
C LEU A 13 -7.63 13.00 -3.64
N LEU A 14 -7.03 13.36 -2.52
CA LEU A 14 -7.47 14.49 -1.73
C LEU A 14 -7.03 15.77 -2.44
N ILE A 15 -7.98 16.63 -2.78
CA ILE A 15 -7.73 17.92 -3.42
C ILE A 15 -8.30 18.99 -2.50
N ASP A 16 -7.47 19.93 -2.08
CA ASP A 16 -7.93 21.07 -1.31
C ASP A 16 -8.69 22.05 -2.23
N ALA A 17 -9.97 22.30 -1.95
CA ALA A 17 -10.76 23.24 -2.73
C ALA A 17 -10.33 24.72 -2.54
N SER A 18 -9.60 25.03 -1.46
CA SER A 18 -9.17 26.39 -1.13
C SER A 18 -7.85 26.78 -1.79
N HIS A 19 -6.88 25.87 -1.86
CA HIS A 19 -5.58 26.06 -2.52
C HIS A 19 -5.58 25.58 -3.98
N GLY A 20 -6.44 24.62 -4.33
CA GLY A 20 -6.52 24.04 -5.66
C GLY A 20 -5.62 22.81 -5.83
N PHE A 21 -5.13 22.60 -7.05
CA PHE A 21 -4.31 21.43 -7.37
C PHE A 21 -2.83 21.68 -7.08
N GLU A 22 -2.26 20.85 -6.21
CA GLU A 22 -0.83 20.85 -5.90
C GLU A 22 -0.04 19.99 -6.92
N MET A 23 1.22 20.36 -7.19
CA MET A 23 2.09 19.63 -8.13
C MET A 23 2.26 18.15 -7.74
N GLU A 24 2.31 17.85 -6.45
CA GLU A 24 2.44 16.47 -5.94
C GLU A 24 1.26 15.57 -6.38
N THR A 25 0.04 16.13 -6.45
CA THR A 25 -1.14 15.37 -6.91
C THR A 25 -1.02 14.98 -8.39
N PHE A 26 -0.42 15.85 -9.21
CA PHE A 26 -0.15 15.58 -10.62
C PHE A 26 1.01 14.61 -10.83
N GLU A 27 2.06 14.70 -10.02
CA GLU A 27 3.17 13.72 -10.04
C GLU A 27 2.65 12.32 -9.72
N PHE A 28 1.79 12.19 -8.71
CA PHE A 28 1.19 10.91 -8.37
C PHE A 28 0.27 10.37 -9.46
N LEU A 29 -0.54 11.23 -10.08
CA LEU A 29 -1.36 10.87 -11.23
C LEU A 29 -0.51 10.32 -12.39
N ASN A 30 0.60 10.98 -12.71
CA ASN A 30 1.52 10.55 -13.75
C ASN A 30 2.20 9.20 -13.42
N LEU A 31 2.61 9.00 -12.17
CA LEU A 31 3.14 7.72 -11.70
C LEU A 31 2.11 6.60 -11.83
N MET A 32 0.86 6.86 -11.45
CA MET A 32 -0.23 5.89 -11.59
C MET A 32 -0.49 5.54 -13.06
N GLN A 33 -0.51 6.52 -13.96
CA GLN A 33 -0.68 6.28 -15.40
C GLN A 33 0.41 5.36 -15.96
N ASN A 34 1.67 5.60 -15.60
CA ASN A 34 2.79 4.76 -16.03
C ASN A 34 2.72 3.31 -15.50
N HIS A 35 2.04 3.08 -14.38
CA HIS A 35 1.87 1.76 -13.77
C HIS A 35 0.55 1.06 -14.14
N GLY A 36 -0.28 1.67 -15.00
CA GLY A 36 -1.52 1.08 -15.52
C GLY A 36 -2.81 1.63 -14.92
N LEU A 37 -2.75 2.81 -14.31
CA LEU A 37 -3.86 3.60 -13.77
C LEU A 37 -4.93 2.78 -13.02
N PRO A 38 -4.75 2.54 -11.70
CA PRO A 38 -5.83 2.01 -10.88
C PRO A 38 -7.03 2.97 -10.89
N LYS A 39 -8.20 2.48 -10.45
CA LYS A 39 -9.34 3.39 -10.28
C LYS A 39 -8.96 4.44 -9.24
N PHE A 40 -9.23 5.70 -9.56
CA PHE A 40 -9.03 6.78 -8.61
C PHE A 40 -10.32 7.57 -8.43
N MET A 41 -10.43 8.24 -7.30
CA MET A 41 -11.55 9.10 -6.96
C MET A 41 -11.01 10.36 -6.32
N GLY A 42 -11.38 11.53 -6.87
CA GLY A 42 -11.10 12.81 -6.25
C GLY A 42 -12.03 13.04 -5.07
N VAL A 43 -11.47 13.40 -3.92
CA VAL A 43 -12.20 13.83 -2.72
C VAL A 43 -11.78 15.26 -2.46
N LEU A 44 -12.74 16.17 -2.55
CA LEU A 44 -12.49 17.59 -2.28
C LEU A 44 -12.60 17.85 -0.77
N THR A 45 -11.56 18.44 -0.20
CA THR A 45 -11.49 18.85 1.20
C THR A 45 -11.62 20.37 1.34
N HIS A 46 -11.76 20.86 2.57
CA HIS A 46 -11.90 22.30 2.89
C HIS A 46 -13.07 23.00 2.18
N LEU A 47 -14.15 22.24 1.99
CA LEU A 47 -15.43 22.77 1.55
C LEU A 47 -16.22 23.43 2.70
N ASP A 48 -15.60 23.77 3.83
CA ASP A 48 -16.29 24.41 4.96
C ASP A 48 -16.86 25.79 4.62
N LYS A 49 -16.36 26.42 3.53
CA LYS A 49 -16.97 27.61 2.91
C LYS A 49 -18.32 27.32 2.24
N PHE A 50 -18.63 26.05 2.01
CA PHE A 50 -19.82 25.49 1.37
C PHE A 50 -20.36 24.30 2.20
N LYS A 51 -21.03 24.56 3.33
CA LYS A 51 -21.87 23.63 4.12
C LYS A 51 -21.69 22.12 3.80
N CYS A 52 -20.72 21.45 4.43
CA CYS A 52 -20.59 19.99 4.31
C CYS A 52 -21.69 19.26 5.10
N THR A 53 -22.36 18.29 4.48
CA THR A 53 -23.36 17.46 5.16
C THR A 53 -22.77 16.09 5.49
N LYS A 54 -23.08 15.53 6.67
CA LYS A 54 -22.67 14.16 7.05
C LYS A 54 -23.14 13.10 6.02
N THR A 55 -24.16 13.44 5.23
CA THR A 55 -24.70 12.66 4.12
C THR A 55 -23.67 12.40 3.02
N ASP A 56 -22.77 13.35 2.74
CA ASP A 56 -21.78 13.24 1.67
C ASP A 56 -20.74 12.16 1.99
N ILE A 57 -20.35 12.04 3.26
CA ILE A 57 -19.46 10.99 3.74
C ILE A 57 -20.12 9.61 3.58
N CYS A 58 -21.39 9.46 4.00
CA CYS A 58 -22.12 8.20 3.85
C CYS A 58 -22.32 7.82 2.37
N ASN A 59 -22.53 8.79 1.49
CA ASN A 59 -22.63 8.55 0.05
C ASN A 59 -21.29 8.12 -0.54
N LEU A 60 -20.18 8.76 -0.15
CA LEU A 60 -18.84 8.36 -0.53
C LEU A 60 -18.54 6.91 -0.11
N THR A 61 -18.88 6.53 1.12
CA THR A 61 -18.72 5.15 1.61
C THR A 61 -19.48 4.16 0.74
N LYS A 62 -20.75 4.45 0.41
CA LYS A 62 -21.55 3.61 -0.51
C LYS A 62 -20.91 3.50 -1.89
N PHE A 63 -20.37 4.59 -2.42
CA PHE A 63 -19.71 4.58 -3.72
C PHE A 63 -18.47 3.69 -3.71
N ILE A 64 -17.63 3.76 -2.67
CA ILE A 64 -16.43 2.93 -2.52
C ILE A 64 -16.82 1.45 -2.44
N SER A 65 -17.83 1.10 -1.65
CA SER A 65 -18.29 -0.28 -1.49
C SER A 65 -18.77 -0.93 -2.79
N VAL A 66 -19.31 -0.16 -3.74
CA VAL A 66 -19.84 -0.68 -5.01
C VAL A 66 -18.76 -0.73 -6.11
N LYS A 67 -17.58 -0.13 -5.92
CA LYS A 67 -16.56 -0.11 -6.98
C LYS A 67 -15.99 -1.51 -7.22
N LYS A 68 -16.09 -1.97 -8.47
CA LYS A 68 -15.32 -3.12 -8.99
C LYS A 68 -13.91 -2.69 -9.39
N PHE A 69 -12.89 -3.43 -8.97
CA PHE A 69 -11.49 -3.12 -9.28
C PHE A 69 -11.04 -3.83 -10.56
N PRO A 70 -10.36 -3.13 -11.49
CA PRO A 70 -9.73 -3.77 -12.63
C PRO A 70 -8.48 -4.53 -12.18
N SER A 71 -8.30 -5.72 -12.75
CA SER A 71 -7.10 -6.53 -12.56
C SER A 71 -5.98 -6.00 -13.44
N LEU A 72 -4.92 -5.45 -12.83
CA LEU A 72 -3.71 -5.05 -13.54
C LEU A 72 -2.83 -6.27 -13.85
N HIS A 73 -2.26 -6.32 -15.06
CA HIS A 73 -1.41 -7.43 -15.48
C HIS A 73 -0.22 -7.66 -14.52
N TRP A 74 0.42 -6.59 -14.05
CA TRP A 74 1.48 -6.69 -13.04
C TRP A 74 1.00 -7.39 -11.76
N ARG A 75 -0.21 -7.07 -11.30
CA ARG A 75 -0.81 -7.62 -10.07
C ARG A 75 -1.25 -9.07 -10.24
N THR A 76 -1.70 -9.48 -11.42
CA THR A 76 -2.14 -10.87 -11.69
C THR A 76 -0.99 -11.84 -11.94
N CYS A 77 0.20 -11.36 -12.27
CA CYS A 77 1.34 -12.20 -12.65
C CYS A 77 2.43 -12.30 -11.56
N ARG A 78 2.37 -11.49 -10.50
CA ARG A 78 3.38 -11.48 -9.43
C ARG A 78 2.75 -11.66 -8.05
N PRO A 79 3.29 -12.57 -7.21
CA PRO A 79 2.94 -12.58 -5.80
C PRO A 79 3.54 -11.36 -5.11
N TYR A 80 2.75 -10.65 -4.32
CA TYR A 80 3.22 -9.61 -3.42
C TYR A 80 2.46 -9.70 -2.10
N VAL A 81 3.11 -9.32 -1.01
CA VAL A 81 2.50 -9.34 0.33
C VAL A 81 2.35 -7.92 0.81
N VAL A 82 1.14 -7.57 1.21
CA VAL A 82 0.88 -6.33 1.94
C VAL A 82 1.04 -6.62 3.41
N VAL A 83 2.10 -6.08 3.98
CA VAL A 83 2.46 -6.25 5.39
C VAL A 83 1.60 -5.34 6.25
N ASP A 84 0.97 -5.92 7.25
CA ASP A 84 0.20 -5.17 8.26
C ASP A 84 0.98 -5.04 9.57
N ARG A 85 1.74 -6.09 9.94
CA ARG A 85 2.49 -6.15 11.20
C ARG A 85 3.87 -6.75 10.99
N PHE A 86 4.86 -6.18 11.67
CA PHE A 86 6.22 -6.70 11.75
C PHE A 86 6.61 -6.93 13.21
N GLU A 87 7.35 -8.00 13.46
CA GLU A 87 7.84 -8.36 14.78
C GLU A 87 9.32 -8.73 14.69
N ASP A 88 10.13 -8.18 15.59
CA ASP A 88 11.52 -8.59 15.74
C ASP A 88 11.59 -9.77 16.71
N VAL A 89 12.11 -10.91 16.22
CA VAL A 89 12.26 -12.16 16.98
C VAL A 89 13.73 -12.35 17.39
N THR A 90 14.57 -11.32 17.23
CA THR A 90 15.98 -11.38 17.61
C THR A 90 16.12 -11.48 19.13
N PRO A 91 16.90 -12.45 19.65
CA PRO A 91 17.16 -12.54 21.08
C PRO A 91 17.82 -11.26 21.61
N PRO A 92 17.33 -10.69 22.72
CA PRO A 92 17.80 -9.41 23.23
C PRO A 92 19.29 -9.46 23.57
N GLU A 93 19.83 -10.61 23.98
CA GLU A 93 21.25 -10.77 24.33
C GLU A 93 22.17 -10.42 23.15
N ARG A 94 21.78 -10.80 21.92
CA ARG A 94 22.58 -10.49 20.72
C ARG A 94 22.58 -9.00 20.41
N VAL A 95 21.45 -8.33 20.63
CA VAL A 95 21.29 -6.89 20.40
C VAL A 95 22.14 -6.09 21.39
N HIS A 96 22.21 -6.54 22.65
CA HIS A 96 23.05 -5.91 23.68
C HIS A 96 24.55 -6.07 23.38
N MET A 97 24.98 -7.23 22.86
CA MET A 97 26.38 -7.49 22.53
C MET A 97 26.83 -6.77 21.24
N ASN A 98 25.96 -6.66 20.24
CA ASN A 98 26.27 -5.94 19.00
C ASN A 98 25.01 -5.26 18.45
N ASN A 99 24.99 -3.93 18.50
CA ASN A 99 23.86 -3.13 18.04
C ASN A 99 23.60 -3.27 16.51
N LYS A 100 24.60 -3.72 15.73
CA LYS A 100 24.53 -3.91 14.27
C LYS A 100 24.43 -5.37 13.82
N CYS A 101 24.00 -6.28 14.70
CA CYS A 101 23.82 -7.69 14.32
C CYS A 101 22.65 -7.89 13.33
N ASP A 102 22.72 -8.98 12.55
CA ASP A 102 21.60 -9.41 11.71
C ASP A 102 20.37 -9.73 12.58
N ARG A 103 19.26 -9.05 12.29
CA ARG A 103 18.00 -9.22 13.03
C ARG A 103 17.05 -10.16 12.30
N SER A 104 16.44 -11.07 13.05
CA SER A 104 15.42 -11.98 12.53
C SER A 104 14.05 -11.36 12.71
N ILE A 105 13.43 -10.95 11.60
CA ILE A 105 12.13 -10.28 11.59
C ILE A 105 11.07 -11.23 11.05
N THR A 106 9.97 -11.35 11.77
CA THR A 106 8.75 -12.03 11.31
C THR A 106 7.76 -11.00 10.79
N ILE A 107 7.19 -11.26 9.62
CA ILE A 107 6.31 -10.34 8.91
C ILE A 107 4.95 -10.99 8.72
N TYR A 108 3.90 -10.31 9.15
CA TYR A 108 2.51 -10.71 9.00
C TYR A 108 1.81 -9.81 7.99
N GLY A 109 1.07 -10.42 7.07
CA GLY A 109 0.40 -9.68 6.02
C GLY A 109 -0.44 -10.56 5.11
N TYR A 110 -1.12 -9.90 4.18
CA TYR A 110 -2.00 -10.53 3.22
C TYR A 110 -1.27 -10.75 1.89
N LEU A 111 -1.28 -12.00 1.41
CA LEU A 111 -0.81 -12.32 0.07
C LEU A 111 -1.81 -11.82 -0.97
N ARG A 112 -1.32 -11.10 -1.98
CA ARG A 112 -2.08 -10.56 -3.09
C ARG A 112 -1.43 -10.99 -4.42
N GLY A 113 -2.23 -11.05 -5.47
CA GLY A 113 -1.78 -11.47 -6.80
C GLY A 113 -1.74 -13.00 -6.96
N CYS A 114 -0.60 -13.54 -7.39
CA CYS A 114 -0.41 -14.99 -7.54
C CYS A 114 -0.09 -15.69 -6.20
N ASN A 115 -0.24 -17.02 -6.19
CA ASN A 115 0.25 -17.85 -5.11
C ASN A 115 1.78 -17.84 -5.03
N LEU A 116 2.31 -17.77 -3.81
CA LEU A 116 3.74 -17.88 -3.58
C LEU A 116 4.22 -19.33 -3.76
N LYS A 117 5.34 -19.53 -4.45
CA LYS A 117 5.94 -20.86 -4.62
C LYS A 117 6.50 -21.34 -3.27
N LYS A 118 6.17 -22.58 -2.87
CA LYS A 118 6.73 -23.22 -1.69
C LYS A 118 8.27 -23.27 -1.81
N GLY A 119 8.98 -22.85 -0.77
CA GLY A 119 10.45 -22.83 -0.75
C GLY A 119 11.11 -21.58 -1.33
N THR A 120 10.36 -20.49 -1.55
CA THR A 120 10.93 -19.18 -1.93
C THR A 120 11.76 -18.64 -0.76
N LYS A 121 13.07 -18.46 -0.97
CA LYS A 121 14.04 -18.11 0.10
C LYS A 121 14.29 -16.61 0.26
N SER A 122 13.96 -15.83 -0.77
CA SER A 122 14.21 -14.39 -0.80
C SER A 122 12.99 -13.64 -1.33
N CYS A 123 12.63 -12.58 -0.61
CA CYS A 123 11.71 -11.56 -1.09
C CYS A 123 12.38 -10.20 -1.00
N ASN A 124 12.08 -9.36 -1.99
CA ASN A 124 12.42 -7.95 -1.93
C ASN A 124 11.35 -7.26 -1.09
N LEU A 125 11.70 -6.82 0.11
CA LEU A 125 11.01 -5.68 0.69
C LEU A 125 11.49 -4.44 -0.06
N HIS A 126 10.61 -3.47 -0.27
CA HIS A 126 10.97 -2.27 -1.02
C HIS A 126 12.16 -1.56 -0.33
N GLY A 127 13.36 -1.65 -0.93
CA GLY A 127 14.61 -1.12 -0.40
C GLY A 127 15.43 -2.06 0.50
N MET A 128 14.97 -3.29 0.81
CA MET A 128 15.70 -4.24 1.67
C MET A 128 15.53 -5.69 1.20
N LEU A 129 16.65 -6.37 0.92
CA LEU A 129 16.64 -7.81 0.63
C LEU A 129 16.50 -8.56 1.96
N VAL A 130 15.41 -9.31 2.14
CA VAL A 130 15.19 -10.08 3.38
C VAL A 130 15.28 -11.58 3.07
N SER A 131 16.18 -12.27 3.79
CA SER A 131 16.25 -13.72 3.81
C SER A 131 15.06 -14.26 4.61
N MET A 132 14.13 -14.93 3.94
CA MET A 132 12.88 -15.36 4.55
C MET A 132 13.07 -16.69 5.27
N THR A 133 13.03 -16.66 6.60
CA THR A 133 13.09 -17.89 7.41
C THR A 133 11.70 -18.48 7.67
N ALA A 134 10.64 -17.66 7.73
CA ALA A 134 9.25 -18.11 7.78
C ALA A 134 8.30 -17.00 7.31
N LEU A 135 7.52 -17.25 6.25
CA LEU A 135 6.36 -16.42 5.90
C LEU A 135 5.11 -17.18 6.31
N LYS A 136 4.47 -16.74 7.39
CA LYS A 136 3.17 -17.27 7.80
C LYS A 136 2.09 -16.40 7.15
N VAL A 137 1.65 -16.81 5.96
CA VAL A 137 0.47 -16.23 5.33
C VAL A 137 -0.74 -16.78 6.09
N ILE A 138 -1.55 -15.88 6.65
CA ILE A 138 -2.82 -16.19 7.31
C ILE A 138 -3.89 -16.35 6.23
#